data_AF-A0A2K8TC95-F1
#
_entry.id   AF-A0A2K8TC95-F1
#
_cell.length_a   1.000
_cell.length_b   1.000
_cell.length_c   1.000
_cell.angle_alpha   90.00
_cell.angle_beta   90.00
_cell.angle_gamma   90.00
#
_symmetry.space_group_name_H-M   'P 1'
#
loop_
_entity.id
_entity.type
_entity.pdbx_description
1 polymer ?
#
loop_
_entity_poly.entity_id
_entity_poly.type
_entity_poly.pdbx_seq_one_letter_code
_entity_poly.pdbx_strand_id
1 'polypeptide(L)' 'MYKTVDNSFDRRANHLLRSLQLCGGCVPLHRLQFQFSDSVIQTLLDKEVVQVQNTGRGFLLEIAEDF' A
#
# COMPACT_ATOMS: atom_id res chain seq x y z
N MET A 1 10.73 -1.97 26.71
CA MET A 1 11.00 -2.92 25.62
C MET A 1 10.76 -2.18 24.31
N TYR A 2 11.81 -1.60 23.72
CA TYR A 2 11.69 -0.81 22.49
C TYR A 2 11.42 -1.76 21.32
N LYS A 3 10.34 -1.50 20.58
CA LYS A 3 9.81 -2.30 19.48
C LYS A 3 10.85 -2.43 18.37
N THR A 4 11.59 -3.54 18.32
CA THR A 4 12.55 -3.87 17.26
C THR A 4 11.89 -4.47 16.01
N VAL A 5 10.56 -4.35 15.88
CA VAL A 5 9.76 -5.04 14.85
C VAL A 5 9.46 -4.16 13.63
N ASP A 6 9.59 -2.83 13.71
CA ASP A 6 8.96 -1.97 12.69
C ASP A 6 9.85 -1.51 11.51
N ASN A 7 11.18 -1.62 11.58
CA ASN A 7 12.03 -1.07 10.51
C ASN A 7 11.85 -1.75 9.15
N SER A 8 11.56 -3.06 9.11
CA SER A 8 11.40 -3.79 7.85
C SER A 8 10.01 -3.56 7.25
N PHE A 9 8.98 -3.47 8.08
CA PHE A 9 7.63 -3.11 7.70
C PHE A 9 7.60 -1.68 7.17
N ASP A 10 8.11 -0.71 7.93
CA ASP A 10 8.13 0.70 7.55
C ASP A 10 8.88 0.92 6.25
N ARG A 11 9.99 0.21 6.01
CA ARG A 11 10.70 0.25 4.72
C ARG A 11 9.84 -0.24 3.57
N ARG A 12 9.10 -1.35 3.74
CA ARG A 12 8.24 -1.91 2.69
C ARG A 12 7.01 -1.03 2.45
N ALA A 13 6.41 -0.50 3.51
CA ALA A 13 5.31 0.44 3.43
C ALA A 13 5.72 1.71 2.68
N ASN A 14 6.84 2.33 3.06
CA ASN A 14 7.39 3.49 2.36
C ASN A 14 7.74 3.17 0.90
N HIS A 15 8.25 1.96 0.62
CA HIS A 15 8.51 1.52 -0.74
C HIS A 15 7.22 1.41 -1.56
N LEU A 16 6.13 0.88 -0.99
CA LEU A 16 4.83 0.80 -1.66
C LEU A 16 4.28 2.20 -1.96
N LEU A 17 4.28 3.09 -0.96
CA LEU A 17 3.78 4.46 -1.13
C LEU A 17 4.56 5.22 -2.20
N ARG A 18 5.90 5.09 -2.19
CA ARG A 18 6.73 5.71 -3.22
C ARG A 18 6.41 5.16 -4.61
N SER A 19 6.21 3.85 -4.75
CA SER A 19 5.80 3.24 -6.02
C SER A 19 4.44 3.76 -6.49
N LEU A 20 3.46 3.89 -5.59
CA LEU A 20 2.16 4.48 -5.90
C LEU A 20 2.31 5.93 -6.37
N GLN A 21 3.08 6.76 -5.65
CA GLN A 21 3.34 8.15 -6.02
C GLN A 21 4.00 8.27 -7.40
N LEU A 22 4.98 7.42 -7.70
CA LEU A 22 5.63 7.38 -9.02
C LEU A 22 4.68 6.98 -10.15
N CYS A 23 3.61 6.24 -9.84
CA CYS A 23 2.58 5.85 -10.78
C CYS A 23 1.37 6.81 -10.82
N GLY A 24 1.46 8.00 -10.20
CA GLY A 24 0.38 8.97 -10.18
C GLY A 24 -0.66 8.74 -9.08
N GLY A 25 -0.30 8.01 -8.03
CA GLY A 25 -1.11 7.78 -6.83
C GLY A 25 -1.98 6.52 -6.87
N CYS A 26 -2.08 5.84 -8.01
CA CYS A 26 -3.02 4.73 -8.20
C CYS A 26 -2.45 3.60 -9.06
N VAL A 27 -2.52 2.35 -8.59
CA VAL A 27 -1.99 1.16 -9.28
C VAL A 27 -2.93 -0.04 -9.13
N PRO A 28 -3.09 -0.91 -10.15
CA PRO A 28 -3.86 -2.14 -10.01
C PRO A 28 -3.31 -3.09 -8.93
N LEU A 29 -4.18 -3.52 -8.02
CA LEU A 29 -3.81 -4.31 -6.84
C LEU A 29 -3.12 -5.63 -7.22
N HIS A 30 -3.60 -6.30 -8.27
CA HIS A 30 -3.02 -7.56 -8.76
C HIS A 30 -1.56 -7.42 -9.23
N ARG A 31 -1.13 -6.21 -9.62
CA ARG A 31 0.29 -5.95 -9.99
C ARG A 31 1.18 -5.82 -8.76
N LEU A 32 0.61 -5.40 -7.63
CA LEU A 32 1.34 -5.19 -6.38
C LEU A 32 1.52 -6.49 -5.59
N GLN A 33 0.60 -7.45 -5.71
CA GLN A 33 0.68 -8.76 -5.04
C GLN A 33 1.96 -9.55 -5.37
N PHE A 34 2.57 -9.33 -6.52
CA PHE A 34 3.85 -9.94 -6.88
C PHE A 34 5.07 -9.28 -6.23
N GLN A 35 4.94 -8.04 -5.73
CA GLN A 35 6.06 -7.24 -5.22
C GLN A 35 5.95 -6.96 -3.72
N PHE A 36 4.73 -6.95 -3.18
CA PHE A 36 4.43 -6.62 -1.80
C PHE A 36 3.60 -7.72 -1.16
N SER A 37 3.89 -7.98 0.10
CA SER A 37 3.14 -8.96 0.90
C SER A 37 1.75 -8.40 1.23
N ASP A 38 0.73 -9.26 1.22
CA ASP A 38 -0.65 -8.88 1.55
C ASP A 38 -0.75 -8.21 2.93
N SER A 39 0.06 -8.62 3.90
CA SER A 39 0.11 -8.02 5.24
C SER A 39 0.50 -6.54 5.24
N VAL A 40 1.40 -6.13 4.32
CA VAL A 40 1.80 -4.71 4.18
C VAL A 40 0.66 -3.89 3.62
N ILE A 41 -0.02 -4.42 2.60
CA ILE A 41 -1.17 -3.77 1.97
C ILE A 41 -2.32 -3.64 2.98
N GLN A 42 -2.64 -4.73 3.70
CA GLN A 42 -3.68 -4.74 4.74
C GLN A 42 -3.39 -3.73 5.84
N THR A 43 -2.17 -3.69 6.36
CA THR A 43 -1.83 -2.73 7.42
C THR A 43 -1.94 -1.28 6.94
N LEU A 44 -1.65 -1.00 5.66
CA LEU A 44 -1.83 0.34 5.10
C LEU A 44 -3.30 0.70 4.86
N LEU A 45 -4.14 -0.29 4.53
CA LEU A 45 -5.59 -0.13 4.49
C LEU A 45 -6.18 0.12 5.87
N ASP A 46 -5.75 -0.66 6.88
CA ASP A 46 -6.19 -0.52 8.27
C ASP A 46 -5.79 0.84 8.88
N LYS A 47 -4.70 1.42 8.39
CA LYS A 47 -4.22 2.76 8.76
C LYS A 47 -4.82 3.87 7.89
N GLU A 48 -5.72 3.55 6.96
CA GLU A 48 -6.38 4.50 6.05
C GLU A 48 -5.40 5.33 5.20
N VAL A 49 -4.18 4.81 4.99
CA VAL A 49 -3.14 5.47 4.16
C VAL A 49 -3.43 5.29 2.67
N VAL A 50 -4.02 4.16 2.35
CA VAL A 50 -4.39 3.76 1.01
C VAL A 50 -5.82 3.25 1.04
N GLN A 51 -6.49 3.30 -0.10
CA GLN A 51 -7.83 2.78 -0.29
C GLN A 51 -7.87 1.83 -1.48
N VAL A 52 -8.81 0.89 -1.43
CA VAL A 52 -9.11 0.02 -2.57
C VAL A 52 -10.33 0.55 -3.32
N GLN A 53 -10.14 0.82 -4.60
CA GLN A 53 -11.23 1.21 -5.50
C GLN A 53 -11.60 0.03 -6.41
N ASN A 54 -12.88 -0.35 -6.41
CA ASN A 54 -13.40 -1.33 -7.36
C ASN A 54 -13.82 -0.62 -8.67
N THR A 55 -13.22 -1.04 -9.78
CA THR A 55 -13.47 -0.44 -11.11
C THR A 55 -14.47 -1.23 -11.95
N GLY A 56 -15.03 -2.33 -11.42
CA GLY A 56 -15.82 -3.31 -12.17
C GLY A 56 -14.99 -4.25 -13.06
N ARG A 57 -13.70 -3.96 -13.26
CA ARG A 57 -12.74 -4.81 -13.98
C ARG A 57 -11.60 -5.31 -13.09
N GLY A 58 -11.66 -4.98 -11.80
CA GLY A 58 -10.64 -5.32 -10.82
C GLY A 58 -10.52 -4.23 -9.75
N PHE A 59 -9.48 -4.37 -8.93
CA PHE A 59 -9.19 -3.49 -7.81
C PHE A 59 -7.99 -2.61 -8.10
N LEU A 60 -8.14 -1.31 -7.87
CA LEU A 60 -7.04 -0.36 -7.81
C LEU A 60 -6.71 -0.09 -6.35
N LEU A 61 -5.43 0.04 -6.05
CA LEU A 61 -4.95 0.58 -4.79
C LEU A 61 -4.53 2.03 -5.04
N GLU A 62 -5.08 2.94 -4.26
CA GLU A 62 -4.85 4.37 -4.39
C GLU A 62 -4.41 4.95 -3.05
N ILE A 63 -3.58 5.99 -3.07
CA ILE A 63 -3.22 6.75 -1.86
C ILE A 63 -4.47 7.54 -1.42
N ALA A 64 -4.83 7.47 -0.14
CA ALA A 64 -5.93 8.27 0.38
C ALA A 64 -5.57 9.76 0.29
N GLU A 65 -6.50 10.60 -0.16
CA GLU A 65 -6.26 12.05 -0.36
C GLU A 65 -5.91 12.79 0.96
N ASP A 66 -6.24 12.19 2.11
CA ASP A 66 -6.02 12.75 3.45
C ASP A 66 -4.66 12.34 4.09
N PHE A 67 -3.72 11.78 3.31
CA PHE A 67 -2.43 11.30 3.82
C PHE A 67 -1.24 12.27 3.66
#